data_AF-A0AAU6MKL5-F1
#
_entry.id   AF-A0AAU6MKL5-F1
#
_cell.length_a   1.000
_cell.length_b   1.000
_cell.length_c   1.000
_cell.angle_alpha   90.00
_cell.angle_beta   90.00
_cell.angle_gamma   90.00
#
_symmetry.space_group_name_H-M   'P 1'
#
loop_
_entity.id
_entity.type
_entity.pdbx_description
1 polymer ?
#
loop_
_entity_poly.entity_id
_entity_poly.type
_entity_poly.pdbx_seq_one_letter_code
_entity_poly.pdbx_strand_id
1 'polypeptide(L)'
;MTATDTQPRAGADGISAVRDVFVLMLLPVPLLAAALPAAFAGGGTRRWFGGRGESQRAEAQAAKDAAASAFYELDTAQRDLRISIETITAVDSSPAARKAVDDFAALGRRIDEASHTYITAVDAHDLDRDDLEPSVAARARAELATAKDELVRVKAELDRFGQGLGPLLGSAETQLARLAPAVERARQALLGASNALDAVRASGLRADDLAARLAALAPELTKLNQGAGRHGVPETLQRADRVLRDAEAVRSEAAGLPGRAAEIDHRLVSLRTRAQALTTRAGSVEPVLSELRRRFSAACWQDLQPVPEQAAVNVRQAEEKLKEAAQARDEQRWADATSRLSTVRALLNATDEAVSAAGDRLHRLDDVAKDPQQEIQRTRFAVRDAQRLAMAGRSTPDPRHARPLDDAVARLDRAVAGLDGRHPDYWHFLTETEAVRQTAAHVVSEIREERGAGA
;
A
#
# COMPACT_ATOMS: atom_id res chain seq x y z
N MET A 1 -58.82 -31.72 7.28
CA MET A 1 -59.93 -30.75 7.14
C MET A 1 -59.42 -29.53 6.39
N THR A 2 -59.83 -29.44 5.12
CA THR A 2 -60.14 -28.23 4.31
C THR A 2 -59.04 -27.17 4.09
N ALA A 3 -58.34 -27.08 2.95
CA ALA A 3 -58.72 -26.84 1.53
C ALA A 3 -58.87 -25.35 1.15
N THR A 4 -58.06 -24.90 0.18
CA THR A 4 -58.21 -23.85 -0.87
C THR A 4 -56.79 -23.47 -1.30
N ASP A 5 -56.22 -23.97 -2.40
CA ASP A 5 -56.51 -23.78 -3.83
C ASP A 5 -56.44 -22.32 -4.28
N THR A 6 -55.45 -21.98 -5.12
CA THR A 6 -55.48 -20.86 -6.08
C THR A 6 -54.22 -20.91 -6.97
N GLN A 7 -54.45 -21.34 -8.21
CA GLN A 7 -53.63 -21.07 -9.40
C GLN A 7 -53.73 -19.58 -9.79
N PRO A 8 -52.77 -19.05 -10.57
CA PRO A 8 -53.19 -18.36 -11.79
C PRO A 8 -52.37 -18.68 -13.04
N ARG A 9 -53.04 -18.57 -14.19
CA ARG A 9 -52.56 -18.71 -15.57
C ARG A 9 -52.07 -17.36 -16.13
N ALA A 10 -50.98 -17.45 -16.91
CA ALA A 10 -50.67 -16.86 -18.23
C ALA A 10 -51.06 -15.42 -18.65
N GLY A 11 -50.06 -14.76 -19.28
CA GLY A 11 -50.15 -13.64 -20.25
C GLY A 11 -49.65 -12.30 -19.69
N ALA A 12 -48.81 -11.49 -20.33
CA ALA A 12 -48.16 -11.50 -21.64
C ALA A 12 -47.02 -10.44 -21.63
N ASP A 13 -46.17 -10.51 -22.66
CA ASP A 13 -45.41 -9.41 -23.29
C ASP A 13 -44.26 -8.68 -22.59
N GLY A 14 -43.10 -8.76 -23.24
CA GLY A 14 -42.22 -7.62 -23.45
C GLY A 14 -40.91 -7.61 -22.66
N ILE A 15 -39.81 -7.37 -23.38
CA ILE A 15 -38.46 -6.98 -22.90
C ILE A 15 -37.47 -8.14 -22.75
N SER A 16 -36.79 -8.47 -23.86
CA SER A 16 -35.33 -8.65 -23.86
C SER A 16 -34.84 -8.49 -25.30
N ALA A 17 -34.82 -7.25 -25.76
CA ALA A 17 -34.12 -6.85 -26.96
C ALA A 17 -32.70 -6.42 -26.56
N VAL A 18 -31.76 -6.72 -27.45
CA VAL A 18 -30.36 -6.25 -27.48
C VAL A 18 -29.41 -6.95 -26.51
N ARG A 19 -29.03 -8.18 -26.88
CA ARG A 19 -27.72 -8.74 -26.51
C ARG A 19 -26.93 -8.86 -27.81
N ASP A 20 -26.29 -7.76 -28.16
CA ASP A 20 -25.49 -7.58 -29.38
C ASP A 20 -24.29 -8.54 -29.41
N VAL A 21 -24.30 -9.38 -30.43
CA VAL A 21 -23.30 -9.49 -31.49
C VAL A 21 -21.91 -8.93 -31.13
N PHE A 22 -21.06 -9.76 -30.54
CA PHE A 22 -19.61 -9.64 -30.64
C PHE A 22 -18.99 -11.02 -30.78
N VAL A 23 -19.15 -11.62 -31.96
CA VAL A 23 -18.39 -12.80 -32.37
C VAL A 23 -18.13 -12.69 -33.87
N LEU A 24 -16.87 -12.93 -34.25
CA LEU A 24 -16.27 -12.98 -35.59
C LEU A 24 -15.91 -11.64 -36.27
N MET A 25 -14.62 -11.28 -36.18
CA MET A 25 -13.79 -10.98 -37.36
C MET A 25 -12.31 -10.91 -36.95
N LEU A 26 -11.65 -12.07 -37.00
CA LEU A 26 -10.21 -12.24 -37.04
C LEU A 26 -9.89 -12.97 -38.34
N LEU A 27 -9.47 -12.25 -39.39
CA LEU A 27 -8.29 -12.55 -40.22
C LEU A 27 -8.19 -11.60 -41.44
N PRO A 28 -6.97 -11.30 -41.93
CA PRO A 28 -6.70 -10.38 -43.03
C PRO A 28 -6.74 -11.07 -44.40
N VAL A 29 -7.19 -10.37 -45.45
CA VAL A 29 -7.05 -10.81 -46.84
C VAL A 29 -6.48 -9.65 -47.69
N PRO A 30 -5.38 -9.87 -48.44
CA PRO A 30 -4.78 -8.85 -49.30
C PRO A 30 -5.45 -8.82 -50.68
N LEU A 31 -5.73 -7.61 -51.19
CA LEU A 31 -6.20 -7.37 -52.54
C LEU A 31 -5.02 -7.41 -53.53
N LEU A 32 -4.97 -8.48 -54.34
CA LEU A 32 -4.13 -8.59 -55.53
C LEU A 32 -4.94 -8.15 -56.76
N ALA A 33 -4.43 -7.14 -57.46
CA ALA A 33 -4.89 -6.72 -58.76
C ALA A 33 -4.51 -7.76 -59.83
N ALA A 34 -5.48 -8.17 -60.66
CA ALA A 34 -5.24 -8.90 -61.88
C ALA A 34 -6.06 -8.28 -63.02
N ALA A 35 -5.36 -7.72 -63.99
CA ALA A 35 -5.91 -7.25 -65.26
C ALA A 35 -5.90 -8.40 -66.26
N LEU A 36 -6.98 -8.57 -67.04
CA LEU A 36 -6.94 -9.17 -68.38
C LEU A 36 -8.10 -8.64 -69.26
N PRO A 37 -7.92 -8.57 -70.60
CA PRO A 37 -8.80 -7.85 -71.51
C PRO A 37 -9.84 -8.76 -72.18
N ALA A 38 -11.04 -8.25 -72.41
CA ALA A 38 -12.03 -8.89 -73.28
C ALA A 38 -12.38 -7.95 -74.44
N ALA A 39 -11.91 -8.32 -75.62
CA ALA A 39 -12.31 -7.73 -76.89
C ALA A 39 -13.66 -8.32 -77.33
N PHE A 40 -14.61 -7.46 -77.68
CA PHE A 40 -15.73 -7.80 -78.56
C PHE A 40 -15.94 -6.65 -79.55
N ALA A 41 -15.60 -6.92 -80.82
CA ALA A 41 -16.22 -6.30 -81.99
C ALA A 41 -17.58 -7.00 -82.20
N GLY A 42 -18.66 -6.44 -82.73
CA GLY A 42 -18.96 -5.17 -83.38
C GLY A 42 -20.26 -5.39 -84.17
N GLY A 43 -21.15 -4.39 -84.22
CA GLY A 43 -22.40 -4.39 -85.01
C GLY A 43 -23.42 -3.45 -84.37
N GLY A 44 -23.52 -2.19 -84.77
CA GLY A 44 -24.18 -1.76 -86.00
C GLY A 44 -25.67 -1.59 -85.72
N THR A 45 -26.13 -0.41 -85.29
CA THR A 45 -26.78 0.56 -86.18
C THR A 45 -26.65 1.99 -85.65
N ARG A 46 -26.58 2.91 -86.61
CA ARG A 46 -26.28 4.34 -86.48
C ARG A 46 -27.41 5.10 -85.76
N ARG A 47 -27.04 5.90 -84.77
CA ARG A 47 -27.76 7.16 -84.46
C ARG A 47 -26.75 8.30 -84.45
N TRP A 48 -26.40 8.70 -85.68
CA TRP A 48 -25.58 9.86 -86.02
C TRP A 48 -26.43 11.11 -85.79
N PHE A 49 -26.45 11.64 -84.57
CA PHE A 49 -26.68 13.06 -84.18
C PHE A 49 -26.63 13.15 -82.63
N GLY A 50 -25.48 12.79 -82.06
CA GLY A 50 -25.15 13.05 -80.66
C GLY A 50 -24.23 14.26 -80.61
N GLY A 51 -24.81 15.46 -80.52
CA GLY A 51 -24.04 16.68 -80.42
C GLY A 51 -23.20 16.69 -79.14
N ARG A 52 -22.13 17.50 -79.15
CA ARG A 52 -21.26 17.83 -78.01
C ARG A 52 -21.99 18.14 -76.68
N GLY A 53 -23.30 18.39 -76.71
CA GLY A 53 -24.17 18.58 -75.55
C GLY A 53 -24.52 17.29 -74.79
N GLU A 54 -24.75 16.16 -75.46
CA GLU A 54 -25.13 14.88 -74.81
C GLU A 54 -23.96 14.31 -73.97
N SER A 55 -22.74 14.41 -74.51
CA SER A 55 -21.51 14.05 -73.79
C SER A 55 -21.28 14.94 -72.57
N GLN A 56 -21.59 16.24 -72.65
CA GLN A 56 -21.39 17.18 -71.54
C GLN A 56 -22.43 16.99 -70.44
N ARG A 57 -23.67 16.59 -70.80
CA ARG A 57 -24.70 16.21 -69.84
C ARG A 57 -24.32 14.97 -69.04
N ALA A 58 -23.85 13.92 -69.72
CA ALA A 58 -23.38 12.69 -69.07
C ALA A 58 -22.21 12.96 -68.11
N GLU A 59 -21.28 13.85 -68.50
CA GLU A 59 -20.16 14.25 -67.64
C GLU A 59 -20.59 15.11 -66.44
N ALA A 60 -21.61 15.96 -66.59
CA ALA A 60 -22.19 16.72 -65.48
C ALA A 60 -22.93 15.81 -64.50
N GLN A 61 -23.65 14.80 -65.00
CA GLN A 61 -24.29 13.80 -64.15
C GLN A 61 -23.27 12.96 -63.38
N ALA A 62 -22.18 12.53 -64.04
CA ALA A 62 -21.09 11.84 -63.36
C ALA A 62 -20.43 12.70 -62.27
N ALA A 63 -20.30 14.02 -62.49
CA ALA A 63 -19.80 14.94 -61.49
C ALA A 63 -20.78 15.09 -60.31
N LYS A 64 -22.09 15.08 -60.56
CA LYS A 64 -23.14 15.08 -59.53
C LYS A 64 -23.08 13.82 -58.66
N ASP A 65 -22.99 12.65 -59.28
CA ASP A 65 -22.88 11.36 -58.57
C ASP A 65 -21.59 11.28 -57.74
N ALA A 66 -20.47 11.76 -58.29
CA ALA A 66 -19.20 11.82 -57.56
C ALA A 66 -19.26 12.79 -56.35
N ALA A 67 -19.89 13.95 -56.51
CA ALA A 67 -20.11 14.90 -55.41
C ALA A 67 -21.05 14.33 -54.34
N ALA A 68 -22.11 13.63 -54.75
CA ALA A 68 -23.01 12.93 -53.84
C ALA A 68 -22.28 11.85 -53.04
N SER A 69 -21.43 11.03 -53.68
CA SER A 69 -20.60 10.04 -53.00
C SER A 69 -19.69 10.70 -51.96
N ALA A 70 -18.99 11.78 -52.32
CA ALA A 70 -18.12 12.52 -51.41
C ALA A 70 -18.89 13.10 -50.21
N PHE A 71 -20.11 13.58 -50.43
CA PHE A 71 -20.99 14.07 -49.37
C PHE A 71 -21.39 12.97 -48.39
N TYR A 72 -21.81 11.80 -48.89
CA TYR A 72 -22.16 10.65 -48.06
C TYR A 72 -20.98 10.12 -47.24
N GLU A 73 -19.80 10.06 -47.85
CA GLU A 73 -18.56 9.64 -47.15
C GLU A 73 -18.20 10.61 -46.02
N LEU A 74 -18.35 11.93 -46.24
CA LEU A 74 -18.09 12.94 -45.22
C LEU A 74 -19.10 12.86 -44.06
N ASP A 75 -20.40 12.75 -44.34
CA ASP A 75 -21.44 12.59 -43.31
C ASP A 75 -21.22 11.33 -42.48
N THR A 76 -20.88 10.21 -43.13
CA THR A 76 -20.56 8.96 -42.43
C THR A 76 -19.36 9.13 -41.49
N ALA A 77 -18.26 9.70 -41.99
CA ALA A 77 -17.07 9.94 -41.17
C ALA A 77 -17.34 10.91 -40.01
N GLN A 78 -18.19 11.92 -40.21
CA GLN A 78 -18.60 12.86 -39.15
C GLN A 78 -19.40 12.17 -38.04
N ARG A 79 -20.31 11.25 -38.39
CA ARG A 79 -21.11 10.49 -37.42
C ARG A 79 -20.24 9.54 -36.59
N ASP A 80 -19.32 8.82 -37.23
CA ASP A 80 -18.41 7.89 -36.53
C ASP A 80 -17.52 8.63 -35.52
N LEU A 81 -17.01 9.80 -35.93
CA LEU A 81 -16.15 10.62 -35.08
C LEU A 81 -16.94 11.31 -33.95
N ARG A 82 -18.22 11.59 -34.15
CA ARG A 82 -19.11 12.09 -33.08
C ARG A 82 -19.21 11.09 -31.94
N ILE A 83 -19.38 9.80 -32.23
CA ILE A 83 -19.40 8.72 -31.22
C ILE A 83 -18.09 8.68 -30.43
N SER A 84 -16.97 8.86 -31.13
CA SER A 84 -15.64 8.92 -30.51
C SER A 84 -15.52 10.10 -29.53
N ILE A 85 -15.97 11.29 -29.94
CA ILE A 85 -15.98 12.48 -29.08
C ILE A 85 -16.93 12.31 -27.89
N GLU A 86 -18.12 11.74 -28.09
CA GLU A 86 -19.05 11.42 -26.99
C GLU A 86 -18.42 10.45 -25.98
N THR A 87 -17.70 9.44 -26.46
CA THR A 87 -16.98 8.48 -25.60
C THR A 87 -15.88 9.15 -24.79
N ILE A 88 -15.06 10.02 -25.42
CA ILE A 88 -14.02 10.78 -24.71
C ILE A 88 -14.65 11.69 -23.66
N THR A 89 -15.66 12.46 -24.02
CA THR A 89 -16.29 13.45 -23.13
C THR A 89 -17.03 12.81 -21.96
N ALA A 90 -17.56 11.60 -22.12
CA ALA A 90 -18.20 10.87 -21.04
C ALA A 90 -17.24 10.51 -19.89
N VAL A 91 -15.92 10.44 -20.16
CA VAL A 91 -14.95 9.91 -19.21
C VAL A 91 -13.69 10.76 -19.00
N ASP A 92 -13.44 11.76 -19.84
CA ASP A 92 -12.29 12.64 -19.74
C ASP A 92 -12.70 14.12 -19.76
N SER A 93 -12.36 14.82 -18.68
CA SER A 93 -12.58 16.26 -18.53
C SER A 93 -11.29 17.08 -18.64
N SER A 94 -10.19 16.47 -19.12
CA SER A 94 -8.89 17.10 -19.29
C SER A 94 -8.92 18.27 -20.29
N PRO A 95 -7.96 19.21 -20.22
CA PRO A 95 -7.83 20.26 -21.23
C PRO A 95 -7.68 19.72 -22.66
N ALA A 96 -7.04 18.54 -22.82
CA ALA A 96 -6.89 17.89 -24.12
C ALA A 96 -8.24 17.39 -24.67
N ALA A 97 -9.08 16.78 -23.82
CA ALA A 97 -10.43 16.37 -24.20
C ALA A 97 -11.32 17.57 -24.56
N ARG A 98 -11.25 18.66 -23.79
CA ARG A 98 -11.99 19.90 -24.10
C ARG A 98 -11.55 20.50 -25.44
N LYS A 99 -10.23 20.55 -25.69
CA LYS A 99 -9.69 21.00 -26.98
C LYS A 99 -10.18 20.12 -28.13
N ALA A 100 -10.24 18.79 -27.96
CA ALA A 100 -10.77 17.89 -28.98
C ALA A 100 -12.25 18.18 -29.30
N VAL A 101 -13.07 18.50 -28.30
CA VAL A 101 -14.46 18.94 -28.52
C VAL A 101 -14.52 20.25 -29.30
N ASP A 102 -13.72 21.24 -28.92
CA ASP A 102 -13.69 22.55 -29.57
C ASP A 102 -13.23 22.46 -31.02
N ASP A 103 -12.18 21.68 -31.27
CA ASP A 103 -11.64 21.39 -32.61
C ASP A 103 -12.67 20.64 -33.47
N PHE A 104 -13.37 19.66 -32.91
CA PHE A 104 -14.45 18.95 -33.61
C PHE A 104 -15.61 19.88 -33.95
N ALA A 105 -16.00 20.78 -33.05
CA ALA A 105 -17.02 21.78 -33.30
C ALA A 105 -16.60 22.78 -34.39
N ALA A 106 -15.32 23.14 -34.46
CA ALA A 106 -14.77 23.96 -35.53
C ALA A 106 -14.78 23.25 -36.89
N LEU A 107 -14.45 21.96 -36.92
CA LEU A 107 -14.58 21.13 -38.11
C LEU A 107 -16.04 20.99 -38.55
N GLY A 108 -16.97 20.83 -37.60
CA GLY A 108 -18.41 20.80 -37.88
C GLY A 108 -18.89 22.00 -38.69
N ARG A 109 -18.51 23.22 -38.30
CA ARG A 109 -18.86 24.45 -39.05
C ARG A 109 -18.35 24.44 -40.49
N ARG A 110 -17.18 23.86 -40.72
CA ARG A 110 -16.57 23.76 -42.06
C ARG A 110 -17.22 22.67 -42.90
N ILE A 111 -17.65 21.59 -42.27
CA ILE A 111 -18.49 20.56 -42.91
C ILE A 111 -19.82 21.16 -43.34
N ASP A 112 -20.44 21.99 -42.49
CA ASP A 112 -21.71 22.67 -42.82
C ASP A 112 -21.54 23.60 -44.04
N GLU A 113 -20.43 24.35 -44.12
CA GLU A 113 -20.11 25.24 -45.25
C GLU A 113 -19.87 24.46 -46.55
N ALA A 114 -19.09 23.36 -46.50
CA ALA A 114 -18.86 22.50 -47.65
C ALA A 114 -20.15 21.81 -48.12
N SER A 115 -20.98 21.37 -47.17
CA SER A 115 -22.30 20.79 -47.42
C SER A 115 -23.23 21.78 -48.09
N HIS A 116 -23.25 23.04 -47.63
CA HIS A 116 -24.04 24.10 -48.23
C HIS A 116 -23.61 24.41 -49.67
N THR A 117 -22.29 24.42 -49.93
CA THR A 117 -21.74 24.61 -51.28
C THR A 117 -22.19 23.49 -52.22
N TYR A 118 -22.16 22.24 -51.75
CA TYR A 118 -22.66 21.09 -52.51
C TYR A 118 -24.16 21.16 -52.78
N ILE A 119 -24.98 21.39 -51.75
CA ILE A 119 -26.45 21.50 -51.90
C ILE A 119 -26.81 22.62 -52.89
N THR A 120 -26.16 23.78 -52.76
CA THR A 120 -26.36 24.91 -53.68
C THR A 120 -25.98 24.55 -55.12
N ALA A 121 -24.88 23.84 -55.33
CA ALA A 121 -24.45 23.40 -56.66
C ALA A 121 -25.41 22.36 -57.27
N VAL A 122 -26.02 21.49 -56.45
CA VAL A 122 -27.03 20.52 -56.91
C VAL A 122 -28.36 21.20 -57.23
N ASP A 123 -28.79 22.16 -56.40
CA ASP A 123 -30.07 22.87 -56.55
C ASP A 123 -30.05 23.89 -57.69
N ALA A 124 -28.88 24.46 -58.02
CA ALA A 124 -28.73 25.46 -59.08
C ALA A 124 -28.93 24.90 -60.50
N HIS A 125 -28.78 23.58 -60.70
CA HIS A 125 -28.77 22.96 -62.03
C HIS A 125 -29.72 21.77 -62.11
N ASP A 126 -30.83 21.93 -62.83
CA ASP A 126 -31.71 20.82 -63.22
C ASP A 126 -31.11 20.05 -64.42
N LEU A 127 -30.29 19.05 -64.10
CA LEU A 127 -29.64 18.19 -65.10
C LEU A 127 -30.60 17.20 -65.78
N ASP A 128 -31.86 17.12 -65.35
CA ASP A 128 -32.88 16.23 -65.91
C ASP A 128 -33.71 16.91 -67.02
N ARG A 129 -33.53 18.22 -67.22
CA ARG A 129 -34.21 19.01 -68.26
C ARG A 129 -33.82 18.62 -69.69
N ASP A 130 -34.80 18.29 -70.55
CA ASP A 130 -34.59 17.77 -71.92
C ASP A 130 -33.87 18.74 -72.89
N ASP A 131 -33.97 20.07 -72.66
CA ASP A 131 -33.39 21.14 -73.49
C ASP A 131 -32.16 21.82 -72.84
N LEU A 132 -31.38 21.09 -72.04
CA LEU A 132 -30.22 21.63 -71.33
C LEU A 132 -29.12 22.16 -72.28
N GLU A 133 -28.82 23.46 -72.16
CA GLU A 133 -27.75 24.11 -72.92
C GLU A 133 -26.36 23.54 -72.57
N PRO A 134 -25.48 23.24 -73.56
CA PRO A 134 -24.15 22.69 -73.29
C PRO A 134 -23.27 23.56 -72.40
N SER A 135 -23.45 24.89 -72.43
CA SER A 135 -22.74 25.84 -71.57
C SER A 135 -23.18 25.74 -70.11
N VAL A 136 -24.46 25.43 -69.86
CA VAL A 136 -25.01 25.19 -68.52
C VAL A 136 -24.51 23.86 -67.98
N ALA A 137 -24.48 22.80 -68.82
CA ALA A 137 -23.91 21.50 -68.44
C ALA A 137 -22.41 21.61 -68.06
N ALA A 138 -21.62 22.36 -68.84
CA ALA A 138 -20.20 22.61 -68.53
C ALA A 138 -20.01 23.36 -67.19
N ARG A 139 -20.87 24.37 -66.94
CA ARG A 139 -20.85 25.14 -65.69
C ARG A 139 -21.25 24.28 -64.49
N ALA A 140 -22.32 23.51 -64.61
CA ALA A 140 -22.76 22.57 -63.58
C ALA A 140 -21.66 21.57 -63.23
N ARG A 141 -20.99 21.00 -64.25
CA ARG A 141 -19.84 20.11 -64.05
C ARG A 141 -18.72 20.78 -63.25
N ALA A 142 -18.36 22.02 -63.57
CA ALA A 142 -17.29 22.75 -62.89
C ALA A 142 -17.66 23.08 -61.43
N GLU A 143 -18.89 23.53 -61.18
CA GLU A 143 -19.38 23.86 -59.83
C GLU A 143 -19.50 22.60 -58.96
N LEU A 144 -20.01 21.48 -59.50
CA LEU A 144 -20.07 20.19 -58.81
C LEU A 144 -18.69 19.59 -58.54
N ALA A 145 -17.75 19.72 -59.49
CA ALA A 145 -16.37 19.29 -59.28
C ALA A 145 -15.70 20.09 -58.15
N THR A 146 -15.94 21.41 -58.10
CA THR A 146 -15.44 22.28 -57.03
C THR A 146 -16.04 21.90 -55.68
N ALA A 147 -17.35 21.67 -55.61
CA ALA A 147 -18.01 21.21 -54.39
C ALA A 147 -17.47 19.84 -53.92
N LYS A 148 -17.27 18.89 -54.84
CA LYS A 148 -16.67 17.59 -54.56
C LYS A 148 -15.25 17.72 -53.99
N ASP A 149 -14.41 18.56 -54.61
CA ASP A 149 -13.04 18.77 -54.15
C ASP A 149 -13.00 19.38 -52.74
N GLU A 150 -13.91 20.30 -52.43
CA GLU A 150 -14.03 20.87 -51.08
C GLU A 150 -14.51 19.84 -50.05
N LEU A 151 -15.52 19.02 -50.39
CA LEU A 151 -15.98 17.91 -49.54
C LEU A 151 -14.84 16.91 -49.23
N VAL A 152 -14.06 16.52 -50.25
CA VAL A 152 -12.90 15.64 -50.10
C VAL A 152 -11.82 16.29 -49.23
N ARG A 153 -11.57 17.59 -49.39
CA ARG A 153 -10.60 18.33 -48.58
C ARG A 153 -10.99 18.36 -47.11
N VAL A 154 -12.25 18.68 -46.80
CA VAL A 154 -12.76 18.70 -45.42
C VAL A 154 -12.77 17.30 -44.82
N LYS A 155 -13.13 16.27 -45.59
CA LYS A 155 -13.02 14.86 -45.16
C LYS A 155 -11.60 14.49 -44.78
N ALA A 156 -10.60 14.85 -45.59
CA ALA A 156 -9.19 14.57 -45.29
C ALA A 156 -8.69 15.30 -44.02
N GLU A 157 -9.30 16.42 -43.66
CA GLU A 157 -9.04 17.10 -42.39
C GLU A 157 -9.70 16.39 -41.21
N LEU A 158 -10.94 15.93 -41.40
CA LEU A 158 -11.69 15.14 -40.43
C LEU A 158 -10.99 13.81 -40.11
N ASP A 159 -10.51 13.10 -41.14
CA ASP A 159 -9.79 11.84 -40.99
C ASP A 159 -8.49 12.03 -40.20
N ARG A 160 -7.73 13.10 -40.48
CA ARG A 160 -6.51 13.45 -39.72
C ARG A 160 -6.81 13.79 -38.27
N PHE A 161 -7.90 14.51 -38.02
CA PHE A 161 -8.34 14.80 -36.66
C PHE A 161 -8.71 13.50 -35.93
N GLY A 162 -9.46 12.60 -36.56
CA GLY A 162 -9.81 11.29 -35.99
C GLY A 162 -8.59 10.44 -35.64
N GLN A 163 -7.58 10.40 -36.51
CA GLN A 163 -6.29 9.73 -36.22
C GLN A 163 -5.60 10.33 -34.98
N GLY A 164 -5.73 11.64 -34.75
CA GLY A 164 -5.18 12.32 -33.58
C GLY A 164 -5.89 11.99 -32.26
N LEU A 165 -7.13 11.47 -32.29
CA LEU A 165 -7.89 11.12 -31.08
C LEU A 165 -7.47 9.79 -30.45
N GLY A 166 -6.70 8.95 -31.16
CA GLY A 166 -6.35 7.59 -30.72
C GLY A 166 -5.90 7.48 -29.25
N PRO A 167 -4.96 8.31 -28.76
CA PRO A 167 -4.54 8.28 -27.36
C PRO A 167 -5.65 8.62 -26.35
N LEU A 168 -6.52 9.57 -26.67
CA LEU A 168 -7.65 9.95 -25.82
C LEU A 168 -8.71 8.85 -25.79
N LEU A 169 -9.02 8.23 -26.93
CA LEU A 169 -9.93 7.09 -27.02
C LEU A 169 -9.41 5.88 -26.25
N GLY A 170 -8.14 5.51 -26.44
CA GLY A 170 -7.55 4.39 -25.71
C GLY A 170 -7.52 4.61 -24.19
N SER A 171 -7.30 5.85 -23.74
CA SER A 171 -7.43 6.23 -22.32
C SER A 171 -8.87 6.08 -21.83
N ALA A 172 -9.84 6.58 -22.60
CA ALA A 172 -11.26 6.50 -22.29
C ALA A 172 -11.76 5.05 -22.16
N GLU A 173 -11.44 4.21 -23.13
CA GLU A 173 -11.74 2.78 -23.14
C GLU A 173 -11.13 2.07 -21.92
N THR A 174 -9.88 2.40 -21.59
CA THR A 174 -9.20 1.83 -20.41
C THR A 174 -9.93 2.19 -19.11
N GLN A 175 -10.41 3.43 -18.98
CA GLN A 175 -11.18 3.84 -17.80
C GLN A 175 -12.54 3.14 -17.72
N LEU A 176 -13.26 3.05 -18.85
CA LEU A 176 -14.54 2.35 -18.93
C LEU A 176 -14.40 0.87 -18.57
N ALA A 177 -13.36 0.19 -19.09
CA ALA A 177 -13.09 -1.20 -18.79
C ALA A 177 -12.80 -1.46 -17.29
N ARG A 178 -12.24 -0.45 -16.60
CA ARG A 178 -11.91 -0.55 -15.16
C ARG A 178 -13.10 -0.25 -14.24
N LEU A 179 -14.12 0.45 -14.72
CA LEU A 179 -15.20 0.98 -13.90
C LEU A 179 -15.95 -0.11 -13.13
N ALA A 180 -16.54 -1.08 -13.84
CA ALA A 180 -17.33 -2.12 -13.21
C ALA A 180 -16.50 -2.97 -12.22
N PRO A 181 -15.29 -3.46 -12.56
CA PRO A 181 -14.43 -4.17 -11.61
C PRO A 181 -14.05 -3.34 -10.37
N ALA A 182 -13.84 -2.03 -10.51
CA ALA A 182 -13.50 -1.17 -9.38
C ALA A 182 -14.68 -1.03 -8.41
N VAL A 183 -15.88 -0.77 -8.93
CA VAL A 183 -17.10 -0.65 -8.11
C VAL A 183 -17.41 -1.97 -7.39
N GLU A 184 -17.26 -3.11 -8.07
CA GLU A 184 -17.51 -4.41 -7.46
C GLU A 184 -16.52 -4.73 -6.34
N ARG A 185 -15.22 -4.47 -6.55
CA ARG A 185 -14.21 -4.62 -5.49
C ARG A 185 -14.52 -3.76 -4.27
N ALA A 186 -14.95 -2.51 -4.46
CA ALA A 186 -15.34 -1.63 -3.37
C ALA A 186 -16.53 -2.19 -2.57
N ARG A 187 -17.54 -2.76 -3.24
CA ARG A 187 -18.69 -3.41 -2.59
C ARG A 187 -18.29 -4.66 -1.80
N GLN A 188 -17.44 -5.51 -2.40
CA GLN A 188 -16.93 -6.70 -1.72
C GLN A 188 -16.09 -6.34 -0.49
N ALA A 189 -15.30 -5.27 -0.55
CA ALA A 189 -14.55 -4.78 0.60
C ALA A 189 -15.46 -4.29 1.73
N LEU A 190 -16.54 -3.56 1.42
CA LEU A 190 -17.54 -3.13 2.41
C LEU A 190 -18.22 -4.34 3.08
N LEU A 191 -18.63 -5.34 2.31
CA LEU A 191 -19.22 -6.57 2.85
C LEU A 191 -18.22 -7.32 3.74
N GLY A 192 -16.97 -7.45 3.28
CA GLY A 192 -15.90 -8.06 4.06
C GLY A 192 -15.61 -7.34 5.38
N ALA A 193 -15.65 -6.01 5.38
CA ALA A 193 -15.50 -5.19 6.59
C ALA A 193 -16.68 -5.39 7.55
N SER A 194 -17.92 -5.43 7.04
CA SER A 194 -19.11 -5.71 7.86
C SER A 194 -19.02 -7.08 8.53
N ASN A 195 -18.70 -8.12 7.75
CA ASN A 195 -18.55 -9.48 8.28
C ASN A 195 -17.45 -9.59 9.33
N ALA A 196 -16.34 -8.86 9.15
CA ALA A 196 -15.27 -8.82 10.15
C ALA A 196 -15.73 -8.16 11.46
N LEU A 197 -16.51 -7.07 11.40
CA LEU A 197 -17.08 -6.45 12.59
C LEU A 197 -18.08 -7.35 13.30
N ASP A 198 -18.91 -8.08 12.56
CA ASP A 198 -19.85 -9.04 13.14
C ASP A 198 -19.12 -10.20 13.82
N ALA A 199 -18.01 -10.69 13.23
CA ALA A 199 -17.16 -11.69 13.87
C ALA A 199 -16.52 -11.16 15.17
N VAL A 200 -16.06 -9.90 15.20
CA VAL A 200 -15.54 -9.27 16.42
C VAL A 200 -16.64 -9.19 17.50
N ARG A 201 -17.85 -8.77 17.15
CA ARG A 201 -18.98 -8.73 18.09
C ARG A 201 -19.35 -10.12 18.61
N ALA A 202 -19.36 -11.13 17.74
CA ALA A 202 -19.62 -12.51 18.12
C ALA A 202 -18.57 -13.06 19.11
N SER A 203 -17.34 -12.54 19.06
CA SER A 203 -16.29 -12.85 20.05
C SER A 203 -16.42 -12.07 21.37
N GLY A 204 -17.47 -11.26 21.55
CA GLY A 204 -17.69 -10.44 22.75
C GLY A 204 -16.84 -9.17 22.81
N LEU A 205 -16.16 -8.82 21.73
CA LEU A 205 -15.33 -7.62 21.63
C LEU A 205 -16.15 -6.44 21.06
N ARG A 206 -15.75 -5.23 21.47
CA ARG A 206 -16.32 -3.97 20.97
C ARG A 206 -15.50 -3.50 19.79
N ALA A 207 -16.19 -2.84 18.87
CA ALA A 207 -15.58 -2.27 17.67
C ALA A 207 -16.33 -1.01 17.23
N ASP A 208 -16.81 -0.20 18.19
CA ASP A 208 -17.73 0.91 17.93
C ASP A 208 -17.09 1.96 17.02
N ASP A 209 -15.82 2.31 17.24
CA ASP A 209 -15.08 3.24 16.38
C ASP A 209 -14.91 2.72 14.94
N LEU A 210 -14.62 1.42 14.79
CA LEU A 210 -14.49 0.78 13.48
C LEU A 210 -15.85 0.69 12.76
N ALA A 211 -16.92 0.42 13.52
CA ALA A 211 -18.28 0.42 13.01
C ALA A 211 -18.73 1.82 12.59
N ALA A 212 -18.39 2.87 13.34
CA ALA A 212 -18.65 4.26 12.97
C ALA A 212 -17.89 4.66 11.70
N ARG A 213 -16.62 4.26 11.56
CA ARG A 213 -15.83 4.46 10.34
C ARG A 213 -16.45 3.76 9.13
N LEU A 214 -16.91 2.52 9.28
CA LEU A 214 -17.60 1.79 8.21
C LEU A 214 -18.94 2.45 7.85
N ALA A 215 -19.72 2.86 8.85
CA ALA A 215 -20.99 3.56 8.64
C ALA A 215 -20.81 4.90 7.91
N ALA A 216 -19.71 5.61 8.14
CA ALA A 216 -19.37 6.83 7.41
C ALA A 216 -19.15 6.62 5.90
N LEU A 217 -18.94 5.38 5.44
CA LEU A 217 -18.84 5.04 4.02
C LEU A 217 -20.21 4.83 3.35
N ALA A 218 -21.31 4.79 4.10
CA ALA A 218 -22.65 4.55 3.55
C ALA A 218 -23.07 5.57 2.46
N PRO A 219 -22.84 6.89 2.61
CA PRO A 219 -23.15 7.85 1.54
C PRO A 219 -22.34 7.60 0.26
N GLU A 220 -21.10 7.13 0.38
CA GLU A 220 -20.28 6.80 -0.79
C GLU A 220 -20.79 5.54 -1.49
N LEU A 221 -21.24 4.52 -0.76
CA LEU A 221 -21.93 3.36 -1.34
C LEU A 221 -23.19 3.77 -2.09
N THR A 222 -23.99 4.69 -1.54
CA THR A 222 -25.17 5.23 -2.24
C THR A 222 -24.78 5.86 -3.58
N LYS A 223 -23.73 6.67 -3.61
CA LYS A 223 -23.27 7.30 -4.85
C LYS A 223 -22.67 6.29 -5.84
N LEU A 224 -21.98 5.25 -5.35
CA LEU A 224 -21.52 4.13 -6.20
C LEU A 224 -22.70 3.39 -6.84
N ASN A 225 -23.80 3.20 -6.10
CA ASN A 225 -25.02 2.56 -6.62
C ASN A 225 -25.77 3.44 -7.63
N GLN A 226 -25.66 4.76 -7.52
CA GLN A 226 -26.18 5.70 -8.53
C GLN A 226 -25.37 5.66 -9.85
N GLY A 227 -24.14 5.16 -9.80
CA GLY A 227 -23.31 4.88 -10.98
C GLY A 227 -22.67 6.09 -11.65
N ALA A 228 -21.80 5.81 -12.63
CA ALA A 228 -21.05 6.83 -13.35
C ALA A 228 -21.91 7.70 -14.28
N GLY A 229 -23.08 7.24 -14.73
CA GLY A 229 -23.98 8.05 -15.54
C GLY A 229 -24.48 9.32 -14.82
N ARG A 230 -24.54 9.30 -13.48
CA ARG A 230 -24.90 10.48 -12.67
C ARG A 230 -23.69 11.26 -12.16
N HIS A 231 -22.59 10.57 -11.88
CA HIS A 231 -21.46 11.13 -11.14
C HIS A 231 -20.19 11.34 -11.95
N GLY A 232 -20.14 10.87 -13.19
CA GLY A 232 -18.91 10.81 -14.00
C GLY A 232 -18.11 9.54 -13.73
N VAL A 233 -17.41 9.06 -14.76
CA VAL A 233 -16.53 7.88 -14.66
C VAL A 233 -15.31 8.15 -13.75
N PRO A 234 -14.57 9.27 -13.90
CA PRO A 234 -13.41 9.54 -13.04
C PRO A 234 -13.74 9.60 -11.56
N GLU A 235 -14.79 10.33 -11.20
CA GLU A 235 -15.24 10.51 -9.81
C GLU A 235 -15.74 9.19 -9.22
N THR A 236 -16.40 8.36 -10.02
CA THR A 236 -16.86 7.03 -9.59
C THR A 236 -15.69 6.08 -9.35
N LEU A 237 -14.66 6.10 -10.22
CA LEU A 237 -13.43 5.33 -10.04
C LEU A 237 -12.68 5.77 -8.78
N GLN A 238 -12.50 7.09 -8.59
CA GLN A 238 -11.84 7.64 -7.40
C GLN A 238 -12.59 7.27 -6.11
N ARG A 239 -13.93 7.35 -6.15
CA ARG A 239 -14.78 6.94 -5.02
C ARG A 239 -14.64 5.46 -4.72
N ALA A 240 -14.67 4.60 -5.75
CA ALA A 240 -14.52 3.16 -5.58
C ALA A 240 -13.18 2.81 -4.94
N ASP A 241 -12.08 3.44 -5.38
CA ASP A 241 -10.75 3.25 -4.78
C ASP A 241 -10.70 3.68 -3.30
N ARG A 242 -11.26 4.85 -2.98
CA ARG A 242 -11.33 5.33 -1.59
C ARG A 242 -12.13 4.38 -0.69
N VAL A 243 -13.32 3.98 -1.14
CA VAL A 243 -14.18 3.04 -0.40
C VAL A 243 -13.47 1.70 -0.20
N LEU A 244 -12.80 1.18 -1.23
CA LEU A 244 -12.01 -0.05 -1.16
C LEU A 244 -10.94 0.06 -0.06
N ARG A 245 -10.09 1.08 -0.12
CA ARG A 245 -9.01 1.28 0.85
C ARG A 245 -9.52 1.45 2.28
N ASP A 246 -10.53 2.30 2.47
CA ASP A 246 -11.08 2.59 3.80
C ASP A 246 -11.77 1.35 4.41
N ALA A 247 -12.51 0.57 3.60
CA ALA A 247 -13.14 -0.67 4.03
C ALA A 247 -12.11 -1.78 4.33
N GLU A 248 -11.06 -1.92 3.52
CA GLU A 248 -9.99 -2.89 3.79
C GLU A 248 -9.20 -2.56 5.05
N ALA A 249 -8.96 -1.28 5.33
CA ALA A 249 -8.36 -0.83 6.59
C ALA A 249 -9.23 -1.25 7.80
N VAL A 250 -10.53 -0.97 7.75
CA VAL A 250 -11.48 -1.40 8.80
C VAL A 250 -11.46 -2.92 8.96
N ARG A 251 -11.51 -3.68 7.86
CA ARG A 251 -11.47 -5.16 7.88
C ARG A 251 -10.20 -5.68 8.54
N SER A 252 -9.04 -5.14 8.16
CA SER A 252 -7.74 -5.57 8.69
C SER A 252 -7.60 -5.26 10.18
N GLU A 253 -8.03 -4.07 10.61
CA GLU A 253 -8.03 -3.67 12.01
C GLU A 253 -8.97 -4.56 12.84
N ALA A 254 -10.19 -4.81 12.35
CA ALA A 254 -11.16 -5.68 13.00
C ALA A 254 -10.63 -7.12 13.16
N ALA A 255 -10.03 -7.69 12.11
CA ALA A 255 -9.45 -9.04 12.14
C ALA A 255 -8.32 -9.19 13.18
N GLY A 256 -7.61 -8.10 13.51
CA GLY A 256 -6.53 -8.11 14.50
C GLY A 256 -6.99 -8.05 15.97
N LEU A 257 -8.22 -7.61 16.24
CA LEU A 257 -8.71 -7.40 17.62
C LEU A 257 -8.71 -8.69 18.47
N PRO A 258 -9.21 -9.85 17.99
CA PRO A 258 -9.18 -11.08 18.79
C PRO A 258 -7.76 -11.53 19.15
N GLY A 259 -6.81 -11.40 18.22
CA GLY A 259 -5.41 -11.74 18.47
C GLY A 259 -4.79 -10.85 19.56
N ARG A 260 -5.06 -9.55 19.49
CA ARG A 260 -4.59 -8.58 20.49
C ARG A 260 -5.18 -8.85 21.88
N ALA A 261 -6.46 -9.19 21.94
CA ALA A 261 -7.15 -9.56 23.16
C ALA A 261 -6.51 -10.81 23.80
N ALA A 262 -6.33 -11.88 23.01
CA ALA A 262 -5.72 -13.12 23.47
C ALA A 262 -4.27 -12.94 23.94
N GLU A 263 -3.49 -12.10 23.25
CA GLU A 263 -2.12 -11.80 23.66
C GLU A 263 -2.06 -11.12 25.04
N ILE A 264 -2.94 -10.14 25.28
CA ILE A 264 -3.04 -9.47 26.58
C ILE A 264 -3.48 -10.45 27.66
N ASP A 265 -4.46 -11.31 27.36
CA ASP A 265 -4.96 -12.33 28.29
C ASP A 265 -3.85 -13.31 28.70
N HIS A 266 -3.03 -13.75 27.73
CA HIS A 266 -1.88 -14.61 28.00
C HIS A 266 -0.83 -13.91 28.87
N ARG A 267 -0.50 -12.65 28.57
CA ARG A 267 0.46 -11.85 29.36
C ARG A 267 -0.04 -11.62 30.79
N LEU A 268 -1.33 -11.38 30.99
CA LEU A 268 -1.94 -11.24 32.31
C LEU A 268 -1.75 -12.50 33.16
N VAL A 269 -2.00 -13.68 32.59
CA VAL A 269 -1.81 -14.96 33.27
C VAL A 269 -0.32 -15.19 33.57
N SER A 270 0.55 -15.03 32.58
CA SER A 270 1.99 -15.26 32.73
C SER A 270 2.61 -14.37 33.82
N LEU A 271 2.31 -13.07 33.81
CA LEU A 271 2.85 -12.13 34.79
C LEU A 271 2.25 -12.34 36.18
N ARG A 272 0.99 -12.76 36.29
CA ARG A 272 0.39 -13.15 37.58
C ARG A 272 1.11 -14.35 38.20
N THR A 273 1.38 -15.39 37.41
CA THR A 273 2.15 -16.54 37.87
C THR A 273 3.56 -16.14 38.29
N ARG A 274 4.21 -15.24 37.53
CA ARG A 274 5.54 -14.72 37.89
C ARG A 274 5.51 -13.92 39.19
N ALA A 275 4.50 -13.08 39.41
CA ALA A 275 4.33 -12.34 40.66
C ALA A 275 4.19 -13.30 41.86
N GLN A 276 3.34 -14.33 41.74
CA GLN A 276 3.17 -15.35 42.79
C GLN A 276 4.47 -16.11 43.09
N ALA A 277 5.21 -16.50 42.06
CA ALA A 277 6.51 -17.15 42.23
C ALA A 277 7.51 -16.24 42.94
N LEU A 278 7.53 -14.95 42.60
CA LEU A 278 8.40 -13.95 43.23
C LEU A 278 8.02 -13.67 44.68
N THR A 279 6.73 -13.67 45.05
CA THR A 279 6.31 -13.58 46.46
C THR A 279 6.95 -14.68 47.29
N THR A 280 6.90 -15.92 46.81
CA THR A 280 7.50 -17.08 47.49
C THR A 280 9.02 -16.94 47.56
N ARG A 281 9.66 -16.53 46.47
CA ARG A 281 11.13 -16.37 46.39
C ARG A 281 11.64 -15.22 47.25
N ALA A 282 10.93 -14.11 47.36
CA ALA A 282 11.29 -13.01 48.24
C ALA A 282 11.32 -13.46 49.72
N GLY A 283 10.47 -14.43 50.10
CA GLY A 283 10.49 -15.04 51.42
C GLY A 283 11.80 -15.77 51.77
N SER A 284 12.59 -16.21 50.77
CA SER A 284 13.88 -16.85 51.04
C SER A 284 15.02 -15.86 51.30
N VAL A 285 14.81 -14.55 51.12
CA VAL A 285 15.86 -13.53 51.33
C VAL A 285 16.17 -13.36 52.82
N GLU A 286 15.17 -13.41 53.71
CA GLU A 286 15.37 -13.19 55.15
C GLU A 286 16.28 -14.28 55.79
N PRO A 287 16.13 -15.57 55.48
CA PRO A 287 17.11 -16.59 55.87
C PRO A 287 18.54 -16.30 55.37
N VAL A 288 18.68 -15.86 54.10
CA VAL A 288 19.98 -15.50 53.51
C VAL A 288 20.61 -14.32 54.25
N LEU A 289 19.85 -13.27 54.54
CA LEU A 289 20.31 -12.12 55.33
C LEU A 289 20.69 -12.52 56.75
N SER A 290 19.97 -13.47 57.36
CA SER A 290 20.30 -13.98 58.69
C SER A 290 21.64 -14.71 58.71
N GLU A 291 21.92 -15.52 57.68
CA GLU A 291 23.22 -16.17 57.50
C GLU A 291 24.34 -15.16 57.26
N LEU A 292 24.10 -14.17 56.41
CA LEU A 292 25.05 -13.08 56.16
C LEU A 292 25.42 -12.32 57.43
N ARG A 293 24.40 -11.92 58.23
CA ARG A 293 24.58 -11.22 59.51
C ARG A 293 25.38 -12.03 60.53
N ARG A 294 25.23 -13.35 60.51
CA ARG A 294 25.92 -14.24 61.45
C ARG A 294 27.41 -14.40 61.12
N ARG A 295 27.76 -14.41 59.83
CA ARG A 295 29.08 -14.89 59.35
C ARG A 295 29.98 -13.76 58.85
N PHE A 296 29.42 -12.68 58.33
CA PHE A 296 30.17 -11.64 57.63
C PHE A 296 30.02 -10.27 58.28
N SER A 297 30.96 -9.37 57.98
CA SER A 297 30.93 -7.98 58.45
C SER A 297 29.73 -7.22 57.87
N ALA A 298 29.34 -6.11 58.51
CA ALA A 298 28.19 -5.30 58.07
C ALA A 298 28.29 -4.83 56.62
N ALA A 299 29.50 -4.47 56.16
CA ALA A 299 29.76 -4.03 54.79
C ALA A 299 29.36 -5.06 53.72
N CYS A 300 29.30 -6.35 54.07
CA CYS A 300 28.92 -7.42 53.15
C CYS A 300 27.42 -7.53 52.87
N TRP A 301 26.56 -6.96 53.73
CA TRP A 301 25.11 -7.21 53.69
C TRP A 301 24.21 -6.01 54.01
N GLN A 302 24.73 -4.93 54.59
CA GLN A 302 23.90 -3.80 55.03
C GLN A 302 23.12 -3.16 53.87
N ASP A 303 23.69 -3.14 52.67
CA ASP A 303 23.05 -2.68 51.43
C ASP A 303 21.83 -3.54 51.04
N LEU A 304 21.82 -4.81 51.43
CA LEU A 304 20.75 -5.76 51.12
C LEU A 304 19.60 -5.75 52.13
N GLN A 305 19.76 -5.06 53.26
CA GLN A 305 18.76 -5.04 54.33
C GLN A 305 17.37 -4.54 53.89
N PRO A 306 17.24 -3.54 52.99
CA PRO A 306 15.93 -3.09 52.51
C PRO A 306 15.26 -4.05 51.50
N VAL A 307 15.99 -5.02 50.94
CA VAL A 307 15.53 -5.83 49.80
C VAL A 307 14.23 -6.59 50.09
N PRO A 308 14.02 -7.25 51.25
CA PRO A 308 12.77 -7.95 51.52
C PRO A 308 11.54 -7.03 51.50
N GLU A 309 11.66 -5.84 52.10
CA GLU A 309 10.57 -4.86 52.12
C GLU A 309 10.31 -4.28 50.73
N GLN A 310 11.37 -3.93 50.00
CA GLN A 310 11.27 -3.44 48.62
C GLN A 310 10.66 -4.47 47.68
N ALA A 311 11.06 -5.74 47.79
CA ALA A 311 10.47 -6.84 47.02
C ALA A 311 8.97 -6.98 47.33
N ALA A 312 8.59 -6.92 48.60
CA ALA A 312 7.18 -6.98 48.99
C ALA A 312 6.38 -5.78 48.46
N VAL A 313 6.93 -4.56 48.50
CA VAL A 313 6.31 -3.35 47.92
C VAL A 313 6.14 -3.49 46.41
N ASN A 314 7.20 -3.86 45.69
CA ASN A 314 7.18 -3.96 44.24
C ASN A 314 6.20 -5.04 43.76
N VAL A 315 6.14 -6.19 44.45
CA VAL A 315 5.18 -7.25 44.10
C VAL A 315 3.75 -6.79 44.35
N ARG A 316 3.45 -6.11 45.47
CA ARG A 316 2.11 -5.54 45.70
C ARG A 316 1.72 -4.54 44.62
N GLN A 317 2.62 -3.62 44.26
CA GLN A 317 2.40 -2.67 43.17
C GLN A 317 2.18 -3.38 41.83
N ALA A 318 2.95 -4.43 41.54
CA ALA A 318 2.77 -5.25 40.34
C ALA A 318 1.40 -5.94 40.31
N GLU A 319 0.92 -6.47 41.44
CA GLU A 319 -0.41 -7.08 41.56
C GLU A 319 -1.54 -6.05 41.37
N GLU A 320 -1.40 -4.84 41.93
CA GLU A 320 -2.33 -3.74 41.70
C GLU A 320 -2.37 -3.35 40.22
N LYS A 321 -1.20 -3.19 39.58
CA LYS A 321 -1.10 -2.88 38.16
C LYS A 321 -1.62 -4.00 37.26
N LEU A 322 -1.53 -5.27 37.68
CA LEU A 322 -2.18 -6.39 37.00
C LEU A 322 -3.71 -6.30 37.06
N LYS A 323 -4.29 -5.86 38.18
CA LYS A 323 -5.74 -5.61 38.29
C LYS A 323 -6.17 -4.46 37.38
N GLU A 324 -5.43 -3.35 37.39
CA GLU A 324 -5.71 -2.23 36.49
C GLU A 324 -5.55 -2.63 35.00
N ALA A 325 -4.58 -3.48 34.67
CA ALA A 325 -4.38 -3.98 33.31
C ALA A 325 -5.53 -4.90 32.88
N ALA A 326 -6.01 -5.76 33.77
CA ALA A 326 -7.19 -6.60 33.53
C ALA A 326 -8.44 -5.75 33.31
N GLN A 327 -8.67 -4.74 34.15
CA GLN A 327 -9.77 -3.80 33.95
C GLN A 327 -9.65 -3.05 32.61
N ALA A 328 -8.47 -2.56 32.26
CA ALA A 328 -8.24 -1.92 30.96
C ALA A 328 -8.47 -2.89 29.79
N ARG A 329 -8.18 -4.18 29.95
CA ARG A 329 -8.46 -5.23 28.96
C ARG A 329 -9.96 -5.51 28.83
N ASP A 330 -10.71 -5.54 29.93
CA ASP A 330 -12.17 -5.72 29.92
C ASP A 330 -12.86 -4.51 29.28
N GLU A 331 -12.38 -3.31 29.61
CA GLU A 331 -12.76 -2.04 29.00
C GLU A 331 -12.13 -1.83 27.61
N GLN A 332 -11.37 -2.79 27.08
CA GLN A 332 -10.76 -2.78 25.75
C GLN A 332 -9.91 -1.52 25.44
N ARG A 333 -9.35 -0.89 26.48
CA ARG A 333 -8.36 0.17 26.39
C ARG A 333 -6.98 -0.44 26.15
N TRP A 334 -6.74 -0.85 24.91
CA TRP A 334 -5.60 -1.70 24.56
C TRP A 334 -4.21 -1.12 24.85
N ALA A 335 -4.01 0.17 24.55
CA ALA A 335 -2.74 0.85 24.80
C ALA A 335 -2.44 0.93 26.31
N ASP A 336 -3.49 1.23 27.06
CA ASP A 336 -3.52 1.32 28.51
C ASP A 336 -3.22 -0.02 29.21
N ALA A 337 -3.82 -1.12 28.75
CA ALA A 337 -3.50 -2.46 29.22
C ALA A 337 -2.03 -2.80 28.94
N THR A 338 -1.56 -2.50 27.72
CA THR A 338 -0.17 -2.76 27.29
C THR A 338 0.84 -2.01 28.16
N SER A 339 0.62 -0.71 28.39
CA SER A 339 1.49 0.13 29.23
C SER A 339 1.58 -0.39 30.67
N ARG A 340 0.45 -0.80 31.24
CA ARG A 340 0.40 -1.36 32.59
C ARG A 340 1.15 -2.70 32.68
N LEU A 341 0.97 -3.60 31.70
CA LEU A 341 1.72 -4.86 31.64
C LEU A 341 3.23 -4.64 31.52
N SER A 342 3.68 -3.63 30.76
CA SER A 342 5.10 -3.26 30.69
C SER A 342 5.63 -2.79 32.05
N THR A 343 4.83 -2.01 32.79
CA THR A 343 5.18 -1.56 34.15
C THR A 343 5.30 -2.75 35.12
N VAL A 344 4.34 -3.68 35.07
CA VAL A 344 4.38 -4.92 35.86
C VAL A 344 5.67 -5.69 35.56
N ARG A 345 6.01 -5.88 34.28
CA ARG A 345 7.24 -6.59 33.89
C ARG A 345 8.49 -5.92 34.47
N ALA A 346 8.58 -4.60 34.41
CA ALA A 346 9.71 -3.86 34.95
C ALA A 346 9.84 -4.06 36.47
N LEU A 347 8.74 -3.93 37.23
CA LEU A 347 8.71 -4.16 38.67
C LEU A 347 9.13 -5.58 39.04
N LEU A 348 8.60 -6.59 38.35
CA LEU A 348 8.91 -7.99 38.61
C LEU A 348 10.35 -8.35 38.24
N ASN A 349 10.91 -7.77 37.17
CA ASN A 349 12.31 -7.98 36.80
C ASN A 349 13.25 -7.36 37.84
N ALA A 350 13.04 -6.09 38.23
CA ALA A 350 13.85 -5.43 39.25
C ALA A 350 13.79 -6.18 40.59
N THR A 351 12.63 -6.74 40.93
CA THR A 351 12.47 -7.56 42.15
C THR A 351 13.22 -8.87 42.06
N ASP A 352 13.12 -9.59 40.93
CA ASP A 352 13.83 -10.85 40.71
C ASP A 352 15.36 -10.67 40.77
N GLU A 353 15.86 -9.58 40.19
CA GLU A 353 17.28 -9.19 40.25
C GLU A 353 17.72 -8.91 41.68
N ALA A 354 16.96 -8.10 42.44
CA ALA A 354 17.30 -7.77 43.83
C ALA A 354 17.26 -9.01 44.76
N VAL A 355 16.25 -9.88 44.59
CA VAL A 355 16.12 -11.13 45.36
C VAL A 355 17.26 -12.09 45.05
N SER A 356 17.62 -12.25 43.77
CA SER A 356 18.71 -13.12 43.34
C SER A 356 20.06 -12.62 43.82
N ALA A 357 20.28 -11.30 43.78
CA ALA A 357 21.52 -10.67 44.23
C ALA A 357 21.89 -11.01 45.68
N ALA A 358 20.90 -11.16 46.58
CA ALA A 358 21.16 -11.53 47.97
C ALA A 358 21.69 -12.97 48.10
N GLY A 359 21.08 -13.92 47.37
CA GLY A 359 21.53 -15.32 47.35
C GLY A 359 22.91 -15.47 46.72
N ASP A 360 23.13 -14.80 45.58
CA ASP A 360 24.42 -14.77 44.87
C ASP A 360 25.51 -14.15 45.75
N ARG A 361 25.17 -13.10 46.51
CA ARG A 361 26.09 -12.48 47.47
C ARG A 361 26.56 -13.47 48.52
N LEU A 362 25.65 -14.20 49.16
CA LEU A 362 26.00 -15.21 50.16
C LEU A 362 26.89 -16.31 49.57
N HIS A 363 26.55 -16.82 48.38
CA HIS A 363 27.37 -17.84 47.72
C HIS A 363 28.79 -17.35 47.43
N ARG A 364 28.94 -16.15 46.85
CA ARG A 364 30.26 -15.58 46.54
C ARG A 364 31.09 -15.33 47.80
N LEU A 365 30.45 -14.85 48.87
CA LEU A 365 31.11 -14.63 50.15
C LEU A 365 31.53 -15.96 50.81
N ASP A 366 30.72 -17.01 50.68
CA ASP A 366 31.05 -18.35 51.16
C ASP A 366 32.25 -18.95 50.43
N ASP A 367 32.33 -18.79 49.12
CA ASP A 367 33.44 -19.30 48.32
C ASP A 367 34.75 -18.59 48.65
N VAL A 368 34.73 -17.24 48.68
CA VAL A 368 35.94 -16.46 48.97
C VAL A 368 36.39 -16.63 50.42
N ALA A 369 35.47 -16.81 51.36
CA ALA A 369 35.85 -17.06 52.75
C ALA A 369 36.50 -18.44 52.95
N LYS A 370 36.15 -19.44 52.12
CA LYS A 370 36.79 -20.77 52.14
C LYS A 370 38.20 -20.72 51.57
N ASP A 371 38.40 -20.02 50.45
CA ASP A 371 39.70 -19.90 49.80
C ASP A 371 39.89 -18.53 49.12
N PRO A 372 40.37 -17.51 49.86
CA PRO A 372 40.68 -16.21 49.26
C PRO A 372 41.83 -16.28 48.26
N GLN A 373 42.74 -17.27 48.40
CA GLN A 373 43.92 -17.37 47.55
C GLN A 373 43.55 -17.64 46.10
N GLN A 374 42.50 -18.42 45.85
CA GLN A 374 42.01 -18.65 44.49
C GLN A 374 41.72 -17.32 43.76
N GLU A 375 41.01 -16.41 44.42
CA GLU A 375 40.63 -15.12 43.83
C GLU A 375 41.82 -14.17 43.69
N ILE A 376 42.76 -14.20 44.64
CA ILE A 376 44.03 -13.46 44.56
C ILE A 376 44.85 -13.92 43.35
N GLN A 377 45.05 -15.22 43.21
CA GLN A 377 45.87 -15.78 42.12
C GLN A 377 45.25 -15.53 40.75
N ARG A 378 43.91 -15.66 40.64
CA ARG A 378 43.18 -15.31 39.42
C ARG A 378 43.41 -13.86 39.02
N THR A 379 43.35 -12.94 39.99
CA THR A 379 43.53 -11.51 39.75
C THR A 379 44.98 -11.16 39.38
N ARG A 380 45.95 -11.72 40.11
CA ARG A 380 47.38 -11.59 39.79
C ARG A 380 47.70 -12.11 38.40
N PHE A 381 47.11 -13.23 38.00
CA PHE A 381 47.30 -13.81 36.68
C PHE A 381 46.82 -12.84 35.58
N ALA A 382 45.61 -12.27 35.72
CA ALA A 382 45.07 -11.33 34.75
C ALA A 382 45.95 -10.07 34.60
N VAL A 383 46.40 -9.49 35.73
CA VAL A 383 47.29 -8.32 35.71
C VAL A 383 48.64 -8.66 35.08
N ARG A 384 49.24 -9.80 35.46
CA ARG A 384 50.53 -10.25 34.89
C ARG A 384 50.44 -10.51 33.40
N ASP A 385 49.33 -11.08 32.92
CA ASP A 385 49.10 -11.34 31.50
C ASP A 385 48.98 -10.01 30.72
N ALA A 386 48.24 -9.04 31.25
CA ALA A 386 48.16 -7.69 30.69
C ALA A 386 49.53 -6.99 30.68
N GLN A 387 50.30 -7.07 31.76
CA GLN A 387 51.67 -6.53 31.84
C GLN A 387 52.60 -7.18 30.80
N ARG A 388 52.50 -8.50 30.62
CA ARG A 388 53.27 -9.24 29.61
C ARG A 388 52.93 -8.75 28.20
N LEU A 389 51.66 -8.51 27.92
CA LEU A 389 51.22 -7.97 26.63
C LEU A 389 51.73 -6.54 26.39
N ALA A 390 51.67 -5.69 27.43
CA ALA A 390 52.17 -4.31 27.38
C ALA A 390 53.69 -4.24 27.12
N MET A 391 54.45 -5.22 27.63
CA MET A 391 55.90 -5.35 27.41
C MET A 391 56.27 -6.02 26.08
N ALA A 392 55.33 -6.69 25.39
CA ALA A 392 55.66 -7.50 24.23
C ALA A 392 56.25 -6.65 23.09
N GLY A 393 57.48 -6.99 22.68
CA GLY A 393 58.21 -6.30 21.61
C GLY A 393 58.86 -4.97 22.02
N ARG A 394 58.92 -4.64 23.32
CA ARG A 394 59.46 -3.37 23.83
C ARG A 394 60.40 -3.60 25.01
N SER A 395 61.43 -2.74 25.13
CA SER A 395 62.33 -2.71 26.29
C SER A 395 61.79 -1.84 27.43
N THR A 396 60.92 -0.88 27.12
CA THR A 396 60.27 0.03 28.08
C THR A 396 58.77 0.05 27.79
N PRO A 397 57.90 -0.22 28.77
CA PRO A 397 56.47 -0.22 28.57
C PRO A 397 55.95 1.21 28.38
N ASP A 398 54.91 1.38 27.57
CA ASP A 398 54.25 2.67 27.40
C ASP A 398 53.62 3.09 28.74
N PRO A 399 53.90 4.30 29.27
CA PRO A 399 53.34 4.78 30.52
C PRO A 399 51.81 4.76 30.58
N ARG A 400 51.12 4.85 29.43
CA ARG A 400 49.65 4.80 29.35
C ARG A 400 49.10 3.44 29.74
N HIS A 401 49.84 2.37 29.40
CA HIS A 401 49.47 0.98 29.70
C HIS A 401 50.08 0.51 31.03
N ALA A 402 51.30 0.97 31.35
CA ALA A 402 52.02 0.56 32.55
C ALA A 402 51.40 1.11 33.84
N ARG A 403 51.10 2.42 33.90
CA ARG A 403 50.63 3.08 35.13
C ARG A 403 49.33 2.46 35.66
N PRO A 404 48.27 2.24 34.84
CA PRO A 404 47.06 1.62 35.33
C PRO A 404 47.28 0.19 35.87
N LEU A 405 48.21 -0.57 35.28
CA LEU A 405 48.54 -1.93 35.72
C LEU A 405 49.34 -1.94 37.03
N ASP A 406 50.28 -1.01 37.21
CA ASP A 406 51.02 -0.85 38.46
C ASP A 406 50.09 -0.41 39.60
N ASP A 407 49.20 0.54 39.33
CA ASP A 407 48.15 0.96 40.27
C ASP A 407 47.21 -0.22 40.62
N ALA A 408 46.90 -1.08 39.64
CA ALA A 408 46.10 -2.27 39.84
C ALA A 408 46.78 -3.32 40.75
N VAL A 409 48.11 -3.49 40.67
CA VAL A 409 48.87 -4.31 41.62
C VAL A 409 48.77 -3.71 43.03
N ALA A 410 49.02 -2.40 43.18
CA ALA A 410 48.95 -1.74 44.49
C ALA A 410 47.54 -1.76 45.10
N ARG A 411 46.49 -1.71 44.27
CA ARG A 411 45.10 -1.91 44.71
C ARG A 411 44.86 -3.34 45.19
N LEU A 412 45.34 -4.33 44.46
CA LEU A 412 45.22 -5.73 44.86
C LEU A 412 45.93 -6.01 46.18
N ASP A 413 47.16 -5.52 46.35
CA ASP A 413 47.92 -5.75 47.59
C ASP A 413 47.24 -5.09 48.80
N ARG A 414 46.65 -3.89 48.63
CA ARG A 414 45.82 -3.26 49.67
C ARG A 414 44.55 -4.06 49.98
N ALA A 415 43.86 -4.57 48.96
CA ALA A 415 42.68 -5.41 49.15
C ALA A 415 43.02 -6.71 49.91
N VAL A 416 44.18 -7.32 49.62
CA VAL A 416 44.67 -8.51 50.34
C VAL A 416 45.03 -8.19 51.79
N ALA A 417 45.71 -7.07 52.04
CA ALA A 417 46.01 -6.64 53.42
C ALA A 417 44.72 -6.36 54.23
N GLY A 418 43.64 -5.96 53.55
CA GLY A 418 42.31 -5.80 54.17
C GLY A 418 41.63 -7.11 54.60
N LEU A 419 42.21 -8.28 54.29
CA LEU A 419 41.69 -9.58 54.70
C LEU A 419 42.11 -9.98 56.13
N ASP A 420 42.92 -9.18 56.82
CA ASP A 420 43.35 -9.45 58.19
C ASP A 420 42.27 -9.11 59.23
N GLY A 421 42.11 -9.96 60.26
CA GLY A 421 41.19 -9.73 61.39
C GLY A 421 40.07 -10.77 61.53
N ARG A 422 39.12 -10.51 62.44
CA ARG A 422 38.08 -11.49 62.86
C ARG A 422 36.91 -11.60 61.87
N HIS A 423 36.54 -10.51 61.19
CA HIS A 423 35.52 -10.48 60.14
C HIS A 423 35.95 -9.53 59.03
N PRO A 424 36.80 -9.99 58.10
CA PRO A 424 37.25 -9.17 56.99
C PRO A 424 36.11 -8.71 56.10
N ASP A 425 36.30 -7.57 55.42
CA ASP A 425 35.38 -7.08 54.41
C ASP A 425 35.63 -7.81 53.08
N TYR A 426 35.15 -9.05 53.02
CA TYR A 426 35.21 -9.88 51.82
C TYR A 426 34.46 -9.28 50.64
N TRP A 427 33.47 -8.41 50.88
CA TRP A 427 32.73 -7.77 49.80
C TRP A 427 33.55 -6.66 49.13
N HIS A 428 34.21 -5.82 49.91
CA HIS A 428 35.18 -4.85 49.38
C HIS A 428 36.30 -5.57 48.63
N PHE A 429 36.85 -6.64 49.20
CA PHE A 429 37.88 -7.45 48.54
C PHE A 429 37.40 -7.97 47.17
N LEU A 430 36.24 -8.63 47.10
CA LEU A 430 35.69 -9.16 45.85
C LEU A 430 35.38 -8.07 44.81
N THR A 431 34.91 -6.91 45.26
CA THR A 431 34.60 -5.78 44.38
C THR A 431 35.88 -5.19 43.81
N GLU A 432 36.93 -5.06 44.63
CA GLU A 432 38.22 -4.56 44.18
C GLU A 432 38.97 -5.53 43.27
N THR A 433 38.97 -6.83 43.57
CA THR A 433 39.61 -7.81 42.68
C THR A 433 38.96 -7.85 41.30
N GLU A 434 37.63 -7.71 41.24
CA GLU A 434 36.91 -7.58 39.97
C GLU A 434 37.26 -6.28 39.24
N ALA A 435 37.26 -5.13 39.92
CA ALA A 435 37.64 -3.85 39.32
C ALA A 435 39.10 -3.82 38.82
N VAL A 436 40.01 -4.48 39.52
CA VAL A 436 41.40 -4.70 39.10
C VAL A 436 41.46 -5.53 37.82
N ARG A 437 40.69 -6.64 37.72
CA ARG A 437 40.63 -7.43 36.49
C ARG A 437 40.04 -6.66 35.31
N GLN A 438 39.02 -5.84 35.54
CA GLN A 438 38.42 -4.99 34.50
C GLN A 438 39.43 -3.95 34.00
N THR A 439 40.21 -3.35 34.90
CA THR A 439 41.31 -2.44 34.53
C THR A 439 42.32 -3.15 33.64
N ALA A 440 42.75 -4.37 34.02
CA ALA A 440 43.67 -5.17 33.21
C ALA A 440 43.09 -5.53 31.82
N ALA A 441 41.81 -5.92 31.77
CA ALA A 441 41.12 -6.25 30.53
C ALA A 441 40.98 -5.03 29.60
N HIS A 442 40.71 -3.84 30.16
CA HIS A 442 40.62 -2.60 29.40
C HIS A 442 41.96 -2.25 28.74
N VAL A 443 43.07 -2.28 29.49
CA VAL A 443 44.42 -2.06 28.95
C VAL A 443 44.74 -3.08 27.84
N VAL A 444 44.36 -4.35 28.01
CA VAL A 444 44.52 -5.37 26.96
C VAL A 444 43.73 -5.02 25.70
N SER A 445 42.51 -4.49 25.83
CA SER A 445 41.71 -4.02 24.70
C SER A 445 42.40 -2.87 23.98
N GLU A 446 42.83 -1.83 24.72
CA GLU A 446 43.53 -0.68 24.15
C GLU A 446 44.79 -1.09 23.38
N ILE A 447 45.63 -1.95 23.95
CA ILE A 447 46.84 -2.45 23.27
C ILE A 447 46.48 -3.21 21.98
N ARG A 448 45.42 -4.02 22.00
CA ARG A 448 44.99 -4.78 20.83
C ARG A 448 44.41 -3.88 19.74
N GLU A 449 43.63 -2.88 20.13
CA GLU A 449 43.08 -1.87 19.21
C GLU A 449 44.20 -1.05 18.56
N GLU A 450 45.19 -0.58 19.33
CA GLU A 450 46.36 0.12 18.81
C GLU A 450 47.17 -0.73 17.82
N ARG A 451 47.35 -2.02 18.11
CA ARG A 451 48.05 -2.96 17.20
C ARG A 451 47.22 -3.30 15.96
N GLY A 452 45.89 -3.28 16.06
CA GLY A 452 44.97 -3.51 14.94
C GLY A 452 44.76 -2.28 14.06
N ALA A 453 44.89 -1.07 14.61
CA ALA A 453 44.81 0.20 13.89
C ALA A 453 46.15 0.66 13.28
N GLY A 454 47.26 0.04 13.70
CA GLY A 454 48.61 0.27 13.17
C GLY A 454 49.07 -0.73 12.10
N ALA A 455 48.19 -1.62 11.64
CA ALA A 455 48.35 -2.51 10.49
C ALA A 455 47.41 -2.06 9.37
#